data_AF-A0A1Q2CNN7-F1
#
_entry.id   AF-A0A1Q2CNN7-F1
#
_cell.length_a   1.000
_cell.length_b   1.000
_cell.length_c   1.000
_cell.angle_alpha   90.00
_cell.angle_beta   90.00
_cell.angle_gamma   90.00
#
_symmetry.space_group_name_H-M   'P 1'
#
loop_
_entity.id
_entity.type
_entity.pdbx_description
1 polymer ?
#
loop_
_entity_poly.entity_id
_entity_poly.type
_entity_poly.pdbx_seq_one_letter_code
_entity_poly.pdbx_strand_id
1 'polypeptide(L)'
;MLDRWPDADIVVRNDAKLAAGFLMSALAESGHPARSAVALHMTEAVGCGLVIAGEVLEGAHGAAGEIGLDPNGAFGSAEIALREGAQRLGIPRLEVFAEAGRNNPQALKVAREVGRWLALGVRSTTLALDPEVVVLGGPLSACGEALRSVFVDALGDVSLTPPEVVLVASSGDAVHRGALLVASDRARARLVEGLPQV
;
A
#
# COMPACT_ATOMS: atom_id res chain seq x y z
N MET A 1 22.36 5.05 -18.28
CA MET A 1 21.73 3.81 -17.78
C MET A 1 21.18 2.97 -18.93
N LEU A 2 20.45 3.58 -19.88
CA LEU A 2 19.97 2.93 -21.11
C LEU A 2 21.11 2.37 -21.99
N ASP A 3 22.25 3.06 -22.07
CA ASP A 3 23.41 2.61 -22.87
C ASP A 3 24.05 1.31 -22.36
N ARG A 4 23.75 0.89 -21.13
CA ARG A 4 24.24 -0.39 -20.57
C ARG A 4 23.37 -1.59 -20.99
N TRP A 5 22.11 -1.35 -21.37
CA TRP A 5 21.15 -2.41 -21.71
C TRP A 5 20.28 -1.99 -22.91
N PRO A 6 20.87 -1.89 -24.11
CA PRO A 6 20.18 -1.37 -25.29
C PRO A 6 18.95 -2.20 -25.71
N ASP A 7 18.94 -3.50 -25.41
CA ASP A 7 17.87 -4.43 -25.81
C ASP A 7 16.90 -4.80 -24.67
N ALA A 8 17.06 -4.21 -23.48
CA ALA A 8 16.19 -4.53 -22.35
C ALA A 8 14.79 -3.92 -22.51
N ASP A 9 13.75 -4.69 -22.16
CA ASP A 9 12.41 -4.13 -21.96
C ASP A 9 12.41 -3.28 -20.70
N ILE A 10 12.08 -1.99 -20.83
CA ILE A 10 12.09 -1.06 -19.72
C ILE A 10 10.68 -0.58 -19.47
N VAL A 11 10.26 -0.73 -18.22
CA VAL A 11 8.95 -0.31 -17.76
C VAL A 11 9.14 0.58 -16.54
N VAL A 12 8.44 1.71 -16.55
CA VAL A 12 8.39 2.62 -15.41
C VAL A 12 6.96 2.61 -14.89
N ARG A 13 6.81 2.46 -13.57
CA ARG A 13 5.55 2.46 -12.85
C ARG A 13 5.71 3.25 -11.56
N ASN A 14 4.60 3.78 -11.04
CA ASN A 14 4.54 4.37 -9.69
C ASN A 14 4.84 3.28 -8.63
N ASP A 15 5.54 3.66 -7.57
CA ASP A 15 5.99 2.76 -6.50
C ASP A 15 4.83 2.16 -5.69
N ALA A 16 3.83 2.95 -5.34
CA ALA A 16 2.61 2.50 -4.66
C ALA A 16 1.83 1.48 -5.49
N LYS A 17 1.82 1.63 -6.82
CA LYS A 17 1.19 0.67 -7.74
C LYS A 17 1.96 -0.64 -7.81
N LEU A 18 3.29 -0.59 -7.86
CA LEU A 18 4.13 -1.78 -7.78
C LEU A 18 3.93 -2.50 -6.45
N ALA A 19 3.95 -1.75 -5.35
CA ALA A 19 3.70 -2.29 -4.01
C ALA A 19 2.31 -2.92 -3.92
N ALA A 20 1.27 -2.27 -4.45
CA ALA A 20 -0.09 -2.82 -4.46
C ALA A 20 -0.18 -4.16 -5.19
N GLY A 21 0.44 -4.28 -6.38
CA GLY A 21 0.48 -5.55 -7.11
C GLY A 21 1.12 -6.67 -6.28
N PHE A 22 2.25 -6.40 -5.63
CA PHE A 22 2.87 -7.37 -4.73
C PHE A 22 2.01 -7.69 -3.51
N LEU A 23 1.42 -6.69 -2.87
CA LEU A 23 0.58 -6.88 -1.67
C LEU A 23 -0.62 -7.78 -1.99
N MET A 24 -1.24 -7.62 -3.16
CA MET A 24 -2.32 -8.51 -3.60
C MET A 24 -1.85 -9.94 -3.86
N SER A 25 -0.68 -10.12 -4.50
CA SER A 25 -0.10 -11.47 -4.70
C SER A 25 0.16 -12.16 -3.36
N ALA A 26 0.82 -11.45 -2.43
CA ALA A 26 1.13 -11.98 -1.10
C ALA A 26 -0.14 -12.28 -0.29
N LEU A 27 -1.16 -11.45 -0.40
CA LEU A 27 -2.46 -11.68 0.23
C LEU A 27 -3.13 -12.96 -0.33
N ALA A 28 -3.13 -13.15 -1.64
CA ALA A 28 -3.66 -14.37 -2.27
C ALA A 28 -2.88 -15.62 -1.83
N GLU A 29 -1.55 -15.56 -1.78
CA GLU A 29 -0.69 -16.65 -1.30
C GLU A 29 -0.94 -17.01 0.17
N SER A 30 -1.40 -16.05 0.98
CA SER A 30 -1.80 -16.25 2.37
C SER A 30 -3.19 -16.88 2.54
N GLY A 31 -3.87 -17.22 1.43
CA GLY A 31 -5.21 -17.82 1.43
C GLY A 31 -6.36 -16.81 1.49
N HIS A 32 -6.09 -15.52 1.25
CA HIS A 32 -7.09 -14.45 1.27
C HIS A 32 -7.20 -13.77 -0.11
N PRO A 33 -7.52 -14.50 -1.20
CA PRO A 33 -7.58 -13.88 -2.52
C PRO A 33 -8.68 -12.81 -2.55
N ALA A 34 -8.35 -11.64 -3.09
CA ALA A 34 -9.28 -10.53 -3.31
C ALA A 34 -9.06 -9.94 -4.70
N ARG A 35 -10.11 -9.40 -5.31
CA ARG A 35 -10.05 -8.80 -6.65
C ARG A 35 -10.22 -7.29 -6.64
N SER A 36 -10.72 -6.69 -5.57
CA SER A 36 -10.71 -5.24 -5.39
C SER A 36 -10.08 -4.84 -4.07
N ALA A 37 -9.22 -3.82 -4.09
CA ALA A 37 -8.53 -3.37 -2.90
C ALA A 37 -8.14 -1.89 -2.94
N VAL A 38 -8.04 -1.31 -1.74
CA VAL A 38 -7.21 -0.12 -1.49
C VAL A 38 -5.97 -0.58 -0.75
N ALA A 39 -4.81 -0.52 -1.39
CA ALA A 39 -3.55 -0.99 -0.84
C ALA A 39 -2.67 0.20 -0.42
N LEU A 40 -2.37 0.29 0.86
CA LEU A 40 -1.45 1.29 1.41
C LEU A 40 -0.07 0.68 1.63
N HIS A 41 0.95 1.43 1.24
CA HIS A 41 2.35 1.11 1.50
C HIS A 41 3.08 2.38 1.92
N MET A 42 4.00 2.27 2.88
CA MET A 42 4.77 3.43 3.33
C MET A 42 6.26 3.23 3.09
N THR A 43 6.86 4.18 2.37
CA THR A 43 8.32 4.32 2.23
C THR A 43 8.75 5.61 2.94
N GLU A 44 9.20 6.63 2.21
CA GLU A 44 9.44 7.97 2.75
C GLU A 44 8.14 8.76 2.96
N ALA A 45 7.11 8.40 2.18
CA ALA A 45 5.77 8.95 2.14
C ALA A 45 4.74 7.80 2.08
N VAL A 46 3.46 8.13 2.26
CA VAL A 46 2.38 7.14 2.10
C VAL A 46 2.01 7.02 0.63
N GLY A 47 2.14 5.82 0.07
CA GLY A 47 1.61 5.46 -1.23
C GLY A 47 0.26 4.74 -1.12
N CYS A 48 -0.60 4.95 -2.10
CA CYS A 48 -1.87 4.24 -2.25
C CYS A 48 -2.00 3.68 -3.67
N GLY A 49 -2.17 2.37 -3.78
CA GLY A 49 -2.56 1.70 -5.02
C GLY A 49 -4.01 1.23 -4.96
N LEU A 50 -4.71 1.34 -6.08
CA LEU A 50 -6.09 0.88 -6.22
C LEU A 50 -6.09 -0.38 -7.09
N VAL A 51 -6.84 -1.39 -6.70
CA VAL A 51 -6.96 -2.65 -7.43
C VAL A 51 -8.43 -2.90 -7.72
N ILE A 52 -8.77 -3.22 -8.96
CA ILE A 52 -10.13 -3.52 -9.40
C ILE A 52 -10.07 -4.70 -10.37
N ALA A 53 -10.97 -5.67 -10.18
CA ALA A 53 -11.03 -6.90 -10.98
C ALA A 53 -9.74 -7.74 -11.00
N GLY A 54 -8.85 -7.56 -10.02
CA GLY A 54 -7.55 -8.22 -9.89
C GLY A 54 -6.38 -7.41 -10.48
N GLU A 55 -6.67 -6.25 -11.08
CA GLU A 55 -5.68 -5.44 -11.80
C GLU A 55 -5.41 -4.13 -11.06
N VAL A 56 -4.13 -3.71 -11.03
CA VAL A 56 -3.78 -2.40 -10.49
C VAL A 56 -4.30 -1.31 -11.43
N LEU A 57 -5.15 -0.43 -10.89
CA LEU A 57 -5.78 0.63 -11.64
C LEU A 57 -4.76 1.72 -11.97
N GLU A 58 -4.50 1.92 -13.26
CA GLU A 58 -3.62 2.99 -13.73
C GLU A 58 -4.32 4.35 -13.74
N GLY A 59 -5.59 4.38 -14.14
CA GLY A 59 -6.33 5.59 -14.47
C GLY A 59 -5.97 6.14 -15.86
N ALA A 60 -6.75 7.10 -16.36
CA ALA A 60 -6.61 7.63 -17.73
C ALA A 60 -5.22 8.21 -18.03
N HIS A 61 -4.55 8.75 -17.00
CA HIS A 61 -3.23 9.39 -17.11
C HIS A 61 -2.17 8.73 -16.22
N GLY A 62 -2.44 7.53 -15.70
CA GLY A 62 -1.54 6.92 -14.72
C GLY A 62 -1.61 7.53 -13.31
N ALA A 63 -2.63 8.34 -13.00
CA ALA A 63 -2.75 9.08 -11.74
C ALA A 63 -3.78 8.48 -10.75
N ALA A 64 -4.36 7.31 -11.04
CA ALA A 64 -5.25 6.67 -10.07
C ALA A 64 -4.47 6.26 -8.80
N GLY A 65 -5.08 6.50 -7.63
CA GLY A 65 -4.48 6.19 -6.33
C GLY A 65 -3.63 7.33 -5.74
N GLU A 66 -3.47 8.44 -6.45
CA GLU A 66 -2.71 9.62 -6.00
C GLU A 66 -3.47 10.47 -4.94
N ILE A 67 -4.16 9.81 -4.01
CA ILE A 67 -4.98 10.43 -2.96
C ILE A 67 -4.15 11.19 -1.91
N GLY A 68 -2.83 10.94 -1.89
CA GLY A 68 -1.88 11.61 -1.00
C GLY A 68 -1.31 12.92 -1.56
N LEU A 69 -1.67 13.32 -2.79
CA LEU A 69 -1.09 14.53 -3.41
C LEU A 69 -1.56 15.85 -2.78
N ASP A 70 -2.69 15.85 -2.06
CA ASP A 70 -3.10 17.05 -1.32
C ASP A 70 -2.30 17.16 -0.01
N PRO A 71 -1.38 18.13 0.12
CA PRO A 71 -0.59 18.30 1.33
C PRO A 71 -1.43 18.74 2.53
N ASN A 72 -2.62 19.33 2.30
CA ASN A 72 -3.57 19.69 3.35
C ASN A 72 -4.57 18.56 3.64
N GLY A 73 -4.49 17.47 2.88
CA GLY A 73 -5.33 16.31 3.03
C GLY A 73 -4.94 15.44 4.21
N ALA A 74 -5.68 14.35 4.37
CA ALA A 74 -5.49 13.44 5.50
C ALA A 74 -4.11 12.76 5.48
N PHE A 75 -3.58 12.41 4.31
CA PHE A 75 -2.26 11.78 4.20
C PHE A 75 -1.13 12.76 4.56
N GLY A 76 -1.22 14.02 4.16
CA GLY A 76 -0.29 15.06 4.61
C GLY A 76 -0.32 15.24 6.13
N SER A 77 -1.52 15.23 6.74
CA SER A 77 -1.66 15.25 8.20
C SER A 77 -1.05 14.02 8.89
N ALA A 78 -1.18 12.84 8.27
CA ALA A 78 -0.56 11.62 8.76
C ALA A 78 0.98 11.71 8.76
N GLU A 79 1.57 12.27 7.70
CA GLU A 79 3.01 12.44 7.59
C GLU A 79 3.57 13.45 8.59
N ILE A 80 2.84 14.54 8.86
CA ILE A 80 3.19 15.51 9.90
C ILE A 80 3.16 14.83 11.27
N ALA A 81 2.08 14.12 11.60
CA ALA A 81 1.94 13.41 12.87
C ALA A 81 3.06 12.38 13.07
N LEU A 82 3.42 11.63 12.02
CA LEU A 82 4.52 10.67 12.07
C LEU A 82 5.86 11.36 12.30
N ARG A 83 6.13 12.46 11.60
CA ARG A 83 7.38 13.23 11.70
C ARG A 83 7.57 13.78 13.11
N GLU A 84 6.56 14.47 13.63
CA GLU A 84 6.60 15.05 14.98
C GLU A 84 6.66 13.97 16.06
N GLY A 85 5.90 12.89 15.87
CA GLY A 85 5.92 11.74 16.77
C GLY A 85 7.29 11.07 16.85
N ALA A 86 7.91 10.79 15.71
CA ALA A 86 9.25 10.22 15.62
C ALA A 86 10.30 11.15 16.26
N GLN A 87 10.21 12.45 16.01
CA GLN A 87 11.10 13.44 16.62
C GLN A 87 10.99 13.46 18.15
N ARG A 88 9.78 13.42 18.70
CA ARG A 88 9.55 13.34 20.16
C ARG A 88 10.09 12.06 20.78
N LEU A 89 10.04 10.96 20.03
CA LEU A 89 10.54 9.65 20.47
C LEU A 89 12.06 9.50 20.30
N GLY A 90 12.69 10.36 19.48
CA GLY A 90 14.12 10.26 19.16
C GLY A 90 14.47 9.05 18.30
N ILE A 91 13.53 8.56 17.48
CA ILE A 91 13.71 7.39 16.60
C ILE A 91 13.40 7.74 15.13
N PRO A 92 13.91 6.98 14.15
CA PRO A 92 13.53 7.13 12.75
C PRO A 92 12.03 6.96 12.52
N ARG A 93 11.47 7.69 11.53
CA ARG A 93 10.03 7.70 11.24
C ARG A 93 9.42 6.31 11.10
N LEU A 94 10.06 5.43 10.32
CA LEU A 94 9.52 4.10 10.05
C LEU A 94 9.66 3.14 11.23
N GLU A 95 10.56 3.41 12.18
CA GLU A 95 10.70 2.61 13.40
C GLU A 95 9.55 2.82 14.38
N VAL A 96 8.79 3.92 14.26
CA VAL A 96 7.60 4.16 15.10
C VAL A 96 6.62 2.99 15.03
N PHE A 97 6.39 2.42 13.85
CA PHE A 97 5.45 1.30 13.70
C PHE A 97 5.99 0.00 14.29
N ALA A 98 7.29 -0.26 14.18
CA ALA A 98 7.94 -1.41 14.80
C ALA A 98 7.94 -1.31 16.33
N GLU A 99 8.23 -0.13 16.88
CA GLU A 99 8.15 0.14 18.31
C GLU A 99 6.71 0.03 18.82
N ALA A 100 5.73 0.51 18.06
CA ALA A 100 4.32 0.32 18.37
C ALA A 100 3.94 -1.17 18.42
N GLY A 101 4.42 -1.98 17.46
CA GLY A 101 4.25 -3.44 17.45
C GLY A 101 4.92 -4.15 18.65
N ARG A 102 5.97 -3.55 19.23
CA ARG A 102 6.61 -4.00 20.48
C ARG A 102 5.88 -3.50 21.75
N ASN A 103 4.68 -2.94 21.59
CA ASN A 103 3.85 -2.39 22.67
C ASN A 103 4.47 -1.17 23.39
N ASN A 104 5.33 -0.41 22.73
CA ASN A 104 5.81 0.87 23.27
C ASN A 104 4.62 1.87 23.36
N PRO A 105 4.23 2.35 24.55
CA PRO A 105 3.01 3.16 24.71
C PRO A 105 3.04 4.48 23.93
N GLN A 106 4.20 5.14 23.88
CA GLN A 106 4.35 6.41 23.19
C GLN A 106 4.34 6.21 21.67
N ALA A 107 4.98 5.15 21.16
CA ALA A 107 4.93 4.80 19.75
C ALA A 107 3.52 4.38 19.30
N LEU A 108 2.80 3.60 20.14
CA LEU A 108 1.39 3.24 19.90
C LEU A 108 0.50 4.48 19.76
N LYS A 109 0.72 5.51 20.59
CA LYS A 109 -0.03 6.77 20.50
C LYS A 109 0.19 7.43 19.14
N VAL A 110 1.44 7.50 18.67
CA VAL A 110 1.79 8.09 17.37
C VAL A 110 1.21 7.23 16.23
N ALA A 111 1.41 5.92 16.24
CA ALA A 111 0.92 5.03 15.20
C ALA A 111 -0.61 5.08 15.06
N ARG A 112 -1.35 5.15 16.17
CA ARG A 112 -2.81 5.31 16.15
C ARG A 112 -3.25 6.67 15.60
N GLU A 113 -2.52 7.74 15.91
CA GLU A 113 -2.79 9.08 15.36
C GLU A 113 -2.58 9.10 13.84
N VAL A 114 -1.45 8.57 13.38
CA VAL A 114 -1.17 8.37 11.94
C VAL A 114 -2.26 7.53 11.30
N GLY A 115 -2.62 6.39 11.91
CA GLY A 115 -3.68 5.51 11.44
C GLY A 115 -5.03 6.19 11.26
N ARG A 116 -5.43 7.08 12.18
CA ARG A 116 -6.70 7.82 12.05
C ARG A 116 -6.72 8.71 10.83
N TRP A 117 -5.62 9.41 10.56
CA TRP A 117 -5.48 10.24 9.38
C TRP A 117 -5.48 9.42 8.08
N LEU A 118 -4.74 8.30 8.06
CA LEU A 118 -4.74 7.42 6.88
C LEU A 118 -6.12 6.81 6.61
N ALA A 119 -6.77 6.30 7.66
CA ALA A 119 -8.11 5.74 7.53
C ALA A 119 -9.12 6.80 7.04
N LEU A 120 -9.03 8.03 7.54
CA LEU A 120 -9.83 9.15 7.04
C LEU A 120 -9.62 9.40 5.54
N GLY A 121 -8.37 9.37 5.06
CA GLY A 121 -8.07 9.53 3.64
C GLY A 121 -8.60 8.38 2.77
N VAL A 122 -8.60 7.15 3.30
CA VAL A 122 -9.09 5.96 2.58
C VAL A 122 -10.62 5.89 2.53
N ARG A 123 -11.35 6.56 3.44
CA ARG A 123 -12.83 6.55 3.47
C ARG A 123 -13.45 6.91 2.13
N SER A 124 -13.05 8.03 1.53
CA SER A 124 -13.63 8.50 0.26
C SER A 124 -13.45 7.47 -0.86
N THR A 125 -12.28 6.86 -0.94
CA THR A 125 -11.98 5.82 -1.92
C THR A 125 -12.77 4.55 -1.64
N THR A 126 -12.94 4.17 -0.38
CA THR A 126 -13.74 3.01 0.02
C THR A 126 -15.21 3.20 -0.38
N LEU A 127 -15.77 4.38 -0.12
CA LEU A 127 -17.14 4.73 -0.50
C LEU A 127 -17.34 4.78 -2.02
N ALA A 128 -16.30 5.19 -2.76
CA ALA A 128 -16.37 5.30 -4.21
C ALA A 128 -16.18 3.96 -4.94
N LEU A 129 -15.34 3.07 -4.42
CA LEU A 129 -14.92 1.84 -5.10
C LEU A 129 -15.58 0.58 -4.56
N ASP A 130 -16.05 0.59 -3.30
CA ASP A 130 -16.55 -0.59 -2.59
C ASP A 130 -15.58 -1.79 -2.70
N PRO A 131 -14.32 -1.64 -2.20
CA PRO A 131 -13.32 -2.70 -2.31
C PRO A 131 -13.66 -3.90 -1.42
N GLU A 132 -13.19 -5.10 -1.77
CA GLU A 132 -13.26 -6.27 -0.89
C GLU A 132 -12.38 -6.08 0.36
N VAL A 133 -11.22 -5.44 0.18
CA VAL A 133 -10.20 -5.35 1.24
C VAL A 133 -9.43 -4.02 1.22
N VAL A 134 -9.07 -3.54 2.41
CA VAL A 134 -8.03 -2.54 2.62
C VAL A 134 -6.77 -3.24 3.11
N VAL A 135 -5.70 -3.16 2.33
CA VAL A 135 -4.44 -3.85 2.61
C VAL A 135 -3.41 -2.86 3.15
N LEU A 136 -2.82 -3.16 4.31
CA LEU A 136 -1.75 -2.36 4.90
C LEU A 136 -0.42 -3.12 4.79
N GLY A 137 0.49 -2.58 4.00
CA GLY A 137 1.82 -3.12 3.74
C GLY A 137 2.96 -2.27 4.28
N GLY A 138 4.18 -2.75 4.09
CA GLY A 138 5.41 -2.10 4.53
C GLY A 138 5.46 -1.94 6.05
N PRO A 139 6.08 -0.86 6.55
CA PRO A 139 6.16 -0.54 7.98
C PRO A 139 4.80 -0.50 8.69
N LEU A 140 3.71 -0.14 8.00
CA LEU A 140 2.36 -0.08 8.60
C LEU A 140 1.95 -1.44 9.16
N SER A 141 2.30 -2.54 8.48
CA SER A 141 1.99 -3.90 8.93
C SER A 141 2.65 -4.26 10.27
N ALA A 142 3.79 -3.65 10.61
CA ALA A 142 4.54 -3.93 11.83
C ALA A 142 3.80 -3.50 13.10
N CYS A 143 2.84 -2.56 12.99
CA CYS A 143 2.05 -2.10 14.13
C CYS A 143 0.98 -3.11 14.58
N GLY A 144 0.65 -4.10 13.73
CA GLY A 144 -0.31 -5.14 14.06
C GLY A 144 -1.71 -4.61 14.36
N GLU A 145 -2.39 -5.26 15.30
CA GLU A 145 -3.80 -5.01 15.65
C GLU A 145 -4.06 -3.56 16.09
N ALA A 146 -3.07 -2.89 16.67
CA ALA A 146 -3.22 -1.50 17.11
C ALA A 146 -3.51 -0.53 15.96
N LEU A 147 -3.00 -0.82 14.75
CA LEU A 147 -3.30 -0.03 13.56
C LEU A 147 -4.51 -0.59 12.81
N ARG A 148 -4.62 -1.92 12.69
CA ARG A 148 -5.76 -2.57 12.04
C ARG A 148 -7.10 -2.13 12.63
N SER A 149 -7.23 -2.15 13.97
CA SER A 149 -8.44 -1.71 14.67
C SER A 149 -8.84 -0.27 14.33
N VAL A 150 -7.89 0.64 14.18
CA VAL A 150 -8.17 2.04 13.81
C VAL A 150 -8.82 2.15 12.43
N PHE A 151 -8.36 1.36 11.47
CA PHE A 151 -8.98 1.30 10.14
C PHE A 151 -10.35 0.63 10.18
N VAL A 152 -10.49 -0.48 10.90
CA VAL A 152 -11.79 -1.18 11.06
C VAL A 152 -12.84 -0.24 11.64
N ASP A 153 -12.53 0.43 12.75
CA ASP A 153 -13.45 1.39 13.38
C ASP A 153 -13.82 2.51 12.41
N ALA A 154 -12.81 3.13 11.80
CA ALA A 154 -13.03 4.27 10.92
C ALA A 154 -13.83 3.89 9.65
N LEU A 155 -13.67 2.70 9.09
CA LEU A 155 -14.41 2.28 7.90
C LEU A 155 -15.81 1.77 8.25
N GLY A 156 -15.98 1.16 9.43
CA GLY A 156 -17.29 0.74 9.94
C GLY A 156 -18.24 1.89 10.22
N ASP A 157 -17.73 3.08 10.55
CA ASP A 157 -18.54 4.29 10.74
C ASP A 157 -19.22 4.80 9.47
N VAL A 158 -18.69 4.47 8.29
CA VAL A 158 -19.11 5.07 7.01
C VAL A 158 -19.66 4.06 6.00
N SER A 159 -19.43 2.77 6.20
CA SER A 159 -19.92 1.71 5.31
C SER A 159 -20.89 0.77 6.03
N LEU A 160 -21.98 0.42 5.35
CA LEU A 160 -22.92 -0.61 5.82
C LEU A 160 -22.28 -2.00 5.86
N THR A 161 -21.37 -2.24 4.92
CA THR A 161 -20.57 -3.47 4.78
C THR A 161 -19.12 -3.05 4.62
N PRO A 162 -18.40 -2.76 5.72
CA PRO A 162 -17.02 -2.29 5.63
C PRO A 162 -16.13 -3.37 5.02
N PRO A 163 -15.12 -2.99 4.20
CA PRO A 163 -14.15 -3.93 3.67
C PRO A 163 -13.37 -4.60 4.80
N GLU A 164 -12.84 -5.78 4.53
CA GLU A 164 -11.88 -6.38 5.44
C GLU A 164 -10.61 -5.50 5.52
N VAL A 165 -9.98 -5.43 6.69
CA VAL A 165 -8.67 -4.77 6.84
C VAL A 165 -7.61 -5.82 7.13
N VAL A 166 -6.68 -6.00 6.19
CA VAL A 166 -5.64 -7.03 6.27
C VAL A 166 -4.24 -6.41 6.31
N LEU A 167 -3.38 -6.97 7.15
CA LEU A 167 -1.97 -6.61 7.24
C LEU A 167 -1.14 -7.65 6.48
N VAL A 168 -0.32 -7.22 5.53
CA VAL A 168 0.62 -8.11 4.85
C VAL A 168 2.00 -7.93 5.48
N ALA A 169 2.41 -8.90 6.29
CA ALA A 169 3.72 -8.89 6.95
C ALA A 169 4.87 -9.03 5.93
N SER A 170 6.09 -8.71 6.36
CA SER A 170 7.33 -8.90 5.56
C SER A 170 7.29 -8.23 4.18
N SER A 171 6.61 -7.09 4.07
CA SER A 171 6.36 -6.37 2.82
C SER A 171 7.14 -5.06 2.70
N GLY A 172 8.24 -4.90 3.43
CA GLY A 172 9.09 -3.69 3.38
C GLY A 172 9.80 -3.50 2.03
N ASP A 173 9.94 -4.57 1.25
CA ASP A 173 10.50 -4.58 -0.11
C ASP A 173 9.42 -4.66 -1.20
N ALA A 174 8.15 -4.40 -0.85
CA ALA A 174 7.00 -4.57 -1.75
C ALA A 174 7.16 -3.88 -3.11
N VAL A 175 7.77 -2.69 -3.14
CA VAL A 175 8.02 -1.97 -4.41
C VAL A 175 8.96 -2.77 -5.32
N HIS A 176 10.05 -3.32 -4.78
CA HIS A 176 11.03 -4.11 -5.53
C HIS A 176 10.43 -5.44 -5.99
N ARG A 177 9.69 -6.12 -5.12
CA ARG A 177 8.98 -7.35 -5.47
C ARG A 177 7.89 -7.12 -6.51
N GLY A 178 7.16 -6.02 -6.40
CA GLY A 178 6.20 -5.58 -7.41
C GLY A 178 6.85 -5.32 -8.76
N ALA A 179 8.01 -4.64 -8.77
CA ALA A 179 8.79 -4.43 -9.99
C ALA A 179 9.21 -5.77 -10.63
N LEU A 180 9.65 -6.73 -9.82
CA LEU A 180 10.01 -8.07 -10.26
C LEU A 180 8.82 -8.83 -10.84
N LEU A 181 7.64 -8.74 -10.21
CA LEU A 181 6.40 -9.34 -10.72
C LEU A 181 6.05 -8.77 -12.10
N VAL A 182 6.04 -7.45 -12.25
CA VAL A 182 5.75 -6.79 -13.54
C VAL A 182 6.77 -7.19 -14.61
N ALA A 183 8.05 -7.23 -14.27
CA ALA A 183 9.10 -7.65 -15.20
C ALA A 183 8.94 -9.12 -15.61
N SER A 184 8.65 -10.01 -14.66
CA SER A 184 8.41 -11.43 -14.88
C SER A 184 7.20 -11.67 -15.78
N ASP A 185 6.09 -10.98 -15.53
CA ASP A 185 4.87 -11.13 -16.32
C ASP A 185 5.08 -10.68 -17.76
N ARG A 186 5.80 -9.58 -18.00
CA ARG A 186 6.14 -9.14 -19.36
C ARG A 186 7.10 -10.08 -20.06
N ALA A 187 8.11 -10.58 -19.35
CA ALA A 187 9.02 -11.57 -19.92
C ALA A 187 8.26 -12.85 -20.31
N ARG A 188 7.33 -13.32 -19.47
CA ARG A 188 6.48 -14.47 -19.76
C ARG A 188 5.56 -14.22 -20.96
N ALA A 189 4.90 -13.07 -21.02
CA ALA A 189 4.01 -12.72 -22.14
C ALA A 189 4.76 -12.76 -23.48
N ARG A 190 5.95 -12.16 -23.54
CA ARG A 190 6.81 -12.19 -24.74
C ARG A 190 7.24 -13.59 -25.14
N LEU A 191 7.61 -14.42 -24.17
CA LEU A 191 7.99 -15.81 -24.44
C LEU A 191 6.81 -16.59 -25.02
N VAL A 192 5.58 -16.37 -24.52
CA VAL A 192 4.38 -17.03 -25.02
C VAL A 192 3.99 -16.54 -26.42
N GLU A 193 4.05 -15.23 -26.68
CA GLU A 193 3.79 -14.65 -28.00
C GLU A 193 4.80 -15.09 -29.06
N GLY A 194 6.05 -15.35 -28.66
CA GLY A 194 7.12 -15.83 -29.53
C GLY A 194 7.07 -17.33 -29.86
N LEU A 195 6.17 -18.10 -29.24
CA LEU A 195 5.99 -19.51 -29.57
C LEU A 195 5.23 -19.66 -30.90
N PRO A 196 5.65 -20.58 -31.79
CA PRO A 196 4.89 -20.86 -33.01
C PRO A 196 3.47 -21.31 -32.65
N GLN A 197 2.48 -20.67 -33.26
CA GLN A 197 1.07 -21.07 -33.16
C GLN A 197 0.93 -22.45 -33.83
N VAL A 198 0.53 -23.46 -33.06
CA VAL A 198 0.34 -24.85 -33.54
C VAL A 198 -1.02 -24.99 -34.21
#